data_AF-A0A0M6ZMM7-F1
#
_entry.id   AF-A0A0M6ZMM7-F1
#
_cell.length_a   1.000
_cell.length_b   1.000
_cell.length_c   1.000
_cell.angle_alpha   90.00
_cell.angle_beta   90.00
_cell.angle_gamma   90.00
#
_symmetry.space_group_name_H-M   'P 1'
#
loop_
_entity.id
_entity.type
_entity.pdbx_description
1 polymer ?
#
loop_
_entity_poly.entity_id
_entity_poly.type
_entity_poly.pdbx_seq_one_letter_code
_entity_poly.pdbx_strand_id
1 'polypeptide(L)'
;MKRRIAIFGALLAVSSPTWSQSRISADDMLRQLVSRGTERAEEQLINQLFSMAPTGVLTREMAETIDQRQSASNRISVMAPVLQNDLDGDAEVSQLEIDRVRAVMSGKKRSHFEKMLLKVDTNKDGILSAAEIGAMADETVAKQQANRKRRSLQGASFMVFDSNDDGVVVVDEVLQTLRRVAEEGAPVRSNAGIGQSTGCNLPPPSQKAEVVFLGGYEGTAVSNVAVAGLDRETSFATLDIERGENPVYIVVSVHDAMVLRITGATERVERFVGVSRSGIGVVGLPRDRVELATLKECRIPPAHNLDSSNGIKARALLTANLDREVQMAGHYDLGWVKLPSGRSDTSAKPRQASGGLVIHKGNRRFRMTDDGFEEMVASNTPSALQSDLRRYYPDGVATVDPESVVTDGKAEEYDVLPQQAGLIQLMESGALSVLSDGTFSIDKPIARFPAGLNGGHSVRFVLRRGVPMPAGNPGHSRVLIEETGACAGSRC
;
A
#
# COMPACT_ATOMS: atom_id res chain seq x y z
N MET A 1 -65.61 -6.14 46.90
CA MET A 1 -64.76 -5.39 45.96
C MET A 1 -63.29 -5.78 46.15
N LYS A 2 -62.75 -6.72 45.36
CA LYS A 2 -61.30 -6.90 45.13
C LYS A 2 -61.13 -7.49 43.73
N ARG A 3 -60.65 -6.67 42.79
CA ARG A 3 -60.30 -7.09 41.41
C ARG A 3 -58.90 -7.74 41.44
N ARG A 4 -58.77 -8.94 40.89
CA ARG A 4 -57.47 -9.55 40.52
C ARG A 4 -57.25 -9.27 39.04
N ILE A 5 -56.18 -8.54 38.72
CA ILE A 5 -55.67 -8.36 37.35
C ILE A 5 -54.56 -9.39 37.16
N ALA A 6 -54.75 -10.30 36.20
CA ALA A 6 -53.72 -11.21 35.74
C ALA A 6 -52.92 -10.52 34.62
N ILE A 7 -51.60 -10.39 34.81
CA ILE A 7 -50.68 -9.91 33.78
C ILE A 7 -50.02 -11.14 33.16
N PHE A 8 -50.33 -11.41 31.89
CA PHE A 8 -49.61 -12.36 31.04
C PHE A 8 -48.33 -11.67 30.54
N GLY A 9 -47.16 -12.13 31.00
CA GLY A 9 -45.87 -11.75 30.43
C GLY A 9 -45.55 -12.63 29.22
N ALA A 10 -45.65 -12.08 28.02
CA ALA A 10 -45.15 -12.71 26.80
C ALA A 10 -43.64 -12.41 26.66
N LEU A 11 -42.80 -13.41 26.87
CA LEU A 11 -41.38 -13.37 26.48
C LEU A 11 -41.28 -13.46 24.95
N LEU A 12 -40.92 -12.37 24.29
CA LEU A 12 -40.47 -12.39 22.90
C LEU A 12 -38.97 -12.71 22.88
N ALA A 13 -38.63 -13.94 22.53
CA ALA A 13 -37.27 -14.34 22.20
C ALA A 13 -36.90 -13.73 20.84
N VAL A 14 -36.09 -12.68 20.83
CA VAL A 14 -35.46 -12.15 19.63
C VAL A 14 -34.28 -13.05 19.28
N SER A 15 -34.50 -14.03 18.39
CA SER A 15 -33.43 -14.80 17.79
C SER A 15 -32.70 -13.92 16.77
N SER A 16 -31.54 -13.41 17.14
CA SER A 16 -30.63 -12.74 16.22
C SER A 16 -30.23 -13.73 15.11
N PRO A 17 -30.28 -13.36 13.82
CA PRO A 17 -29.73 -14.19 12.76
C PRO A 17 -28.21 -14.24 12.97
N THR A 18 -27.68 -15.40 13.35
CA THR A 18 -26.25 -15.67 13.30
C THR A 18 -25.86 -15.70 11.82
N TRP A 19 -25.22 -14.64 11.35
CA TRP A 19 -24.54 -14.63 10.06
C TRP A 19 -23.45 -15.69 10.13
N SER A 20 -23.66 -16.85 9.52
CA SER A 20 -22.64 -17.88 9.40
C SER A 20 -21.53 -17.30 8.53
N GLN A 21 -20.42 -16.90 9.14
CA GLN A 21 -19.20 -16.59 8.42
C GLN A 21 -18.80 -17.86 7.67
N SER A 22 -18.93 -17.84 6.34
CA SER A 22 -18.58 -18.95 5.46
C SER A 22 -17.10 -19.31 5.68
N ARG A 23 -16.85 -20.51 6.18
CA ARG A 23 -15.51 -21.07 6.35
C ARG A 23 -14.95 -21.35 4.96
N ILE A 24 -13.81 -20.75 4.61
CA ILE A 24 -13.08 -21.08 3.39
C ILE A 24 -12.28 -22.36 3.70
N SER A 25 -12.61 -23.45 3.02
CA SER A 25 -11.88 -24.72 3.12
C SER A 25 -10.55 -24.68 2.33
N ALA A 26 -9.65 -25.63 2.58
CA ALA A 26 -8.42 -25.77 1.77
C ALA A 26 -8.76 -26.00 0.28
N ASP A 27 -9.84 -26.74 0.01
CA ASP A 27 -10.38 -26.94 -1.33
C ASP A 27 -10.88 -25.63 -1.97
N ASP A 28 -11.50 -24.74 -1.20
CA ASP A 28 -11.91 -23.42 -1.71
C ASP A 28 -10.72 -22.55 -2.08
N MET A 29 -9.63 -22.63 -1.30
CA MET A 29 -8.37 -21.95 -1.62
C MET A 29 -7.73 -22.52 -2.89
N LEU A 30 -7.72 -23.84 -3.04
CA LEU A 30 -7.21 -24.51 -4.24
C LEU A 30 -8.04 -24.13 -5.48
N ARG A 31 -9.36 -24.16 -5.37
CA ARG A 31 -10.28 -23.70 -6.43
C ARG A 31 -10.06 -22.23 -6.77
N GLN A 32 -9.82 -21.38 -5.77
CA GLN A 32 -9.50 -19.97 -6.00
C GLN A 32 -8.15 -19.79 -6.72
N LEU A 33 -7.12 -20.56 -6.35
CA LEU A 33 -5.81 -20.54 -7.01
C LEU A 33 -5.91 -21.01 -8.46
N VAL A 34 -6.55 -22.16 -8.70
CA VAL A 34 -6.77 -22.73 -10.04
C VAL A 34 -7.61 -21.78 -10.90
N SER A 35 -8.62 -21.10 -10.34
CA SER A 35 -9.43 -20.11 -11.08
C SER A 35 -8.64 -18.92 -11.63
N ARG A 36 -7.45 -18.64 -11.09
CA ARG A 36 -6.53 -17.59 -11.55
C ARG A 36 -5.52 -18.08 -12.61
N GLY A 37 -5.56 -19.37 -12.94
CA GLY A 37 -4.74 -20.05 -13.94
C GLY A 37 -3.93 -21.20 -13.32
N THR A 38 -4.09 -22.40 -13.88
CA THR A 38 -3.45 -23.65 -13.41
C THR A 38 -1.93 -23.56 -13.40
N GLU A 39 -1.31 -23.12 -14.48
CA GLU A 39 0.17 -23.00 -14.57
C GLU A 39 0.76 -22.10 -13.47
N ARG A 40 0.08 -20.99 -13.14
CA ARG A 40 0.50 -20.11 -12.05
C ARG A 40 0.32 -20.77 -10.70
N ALA A 41 -0.77 -21.53 -10.51
CA ALA A 41 -1.01 -22.26 -9.28
C ALA A 41 0.05 -23.36 -9.09
N GLU A 42 0.42 -24.07 -10.16
CA GLU A 42 1.51 -25.06 -10.16
C GLU A 42 2.84 -24.43 -9.74
N GLU A 43 3.27 -23.37 -10.43
CA GLU A 43 4.52 -22.67 -10.09
C GLU A 43 4.53 -22.16 -8.64
N GLN A 44 3.43 -21.56 -8.19
CA GLN A 44 3.32 -21.06 -6.81
C GLN A 44 3.41 -22.16 -5.77
N LEU A 45 2.71 -23.28 -5.98
CA LEU A 45 2.67 -24.37 -5.01
C LEU A 45 3.95 -25.21 -5.02
N ILE A 46 4.58 -25.38 -6.19
CA ILE A 46 5.91 -26.01 -6.30
C ILE A 46 6.96 -25.15 -5.59
N ASN A 47 6.99 -23.84 -5.83
CA ASN A 47 7.89 -22.94 -5.11
C ASN A 47 7.63 -22.97 -3.61
N GLN A 48 6.35 -23.04 -3.20
CA GLN A 48 5.97 -23.17 -1.79
C GLN A 48 6.47 -24.50 -1.19
N LEU A 49 6.37 -25.62 -1.91
CA LEU A 49 6.91 -26.92 -1.48
C LEU A 49 8.43 -26.83 -1.29
N PHE A 50 9.17 -26.33 -2.28
CA PHE A 50 10.63 -26.21 -2.18
C PHE A 50 11.09 -25.24 -1.10
N SER A 51 10.28 -24.22 -0.76
CA SER A 51 10.57 -23.34 0.37
C SER A 51 10.50 -24.02 1.73
N MET A 52 9.70 -25.10 1.85
CA MET A 52 9.50 -25.87 3.09
C MET A 52 10.38 -27.12 3.12
N ALA A 53 10.54 -27.77 1.97
CA ALA A 53 11.31 -28.98 1.77
C ALA A 53 12.22 -28.79 0.54
N PRO A 54 13.48 -28.35 0.73
CA PRO A 54 14.41 -28.08 -0.38
C PRO A 54 14.67 -29.29 -1.29
N THR A 55 14.45 -30.50 -0.80
CA THR A 55 14.55 -31.76 -1.55
C THR A 55 13.33 -32.05 -2.43
N GLY A 56 12.25 -31.26 -2.32
CA GLY A 56 10.97 -31.50 -2.99
C GLY A 56 10.13 -32.59 -2.33
N VAL A 57 10.52 -33.05 -1.14
CA VAL A 57 9.85 -34.11 -0.37
C VAL A 57 9.49 -33.57 1.01
N LEU A 58 8.20 -33.30 1.23
CA LEU A 58 7.71 -32.80 2.52
C LEU A 58 7.05 -33.93 3.30
N THR A 59 7.68 -34.41 4.37
CA THR A 59 7.04 -35.39 5.26
C THR A 59 6.10 -34.72 6.25
N ARG A 60 5.16 -35.49 6.81
CA ARG A 60 4.27 -35.05 7.89
C ARG A 60 5.04 -34.49 9.09
N GLU A 61 6.13 -35.16 9.49
CA GLU A 61 6.99 -34.71 10.59
C GLU A 61 7.66 -33.35 10.27
N MET A 62 8.13 -33.15 9.03
CA MET A 62 8.68 -31.86 8.60
C MET A 62 7.62 -30.77 8.63
N ALA A 63 6.41 -31.08 8.14
CA ALA A 63 5.28 -30.16 8.12
C ALA A 63 4.84 -29.74 9.54
N GLU A 64 4.80 -30.69 10.48
CA GLU A 64 4.54 -30.44 11.91
C GLU A 64 5.67 -29.63 12.55
N THR A 65 6.93 -29.93 12.22
CA THR A 65 8.10 -29.18 12.72
C THR A 65 8.07 -27.72 12.25
N ILE A 66 7.65 -27.46 11.00
CA ILE A 66 7.46 -26.11 10.48
C ILE A 66 6.38 -25.37 11.29
N ASP A 67 5.24 -26.00 11.54
CA ASP A 67 4.16 -25.44 12.35
C ASP A 67 4.64 -25.13 13.78
N GLN A 68 5.39 -26.05 14.40
CA GLN A 68 5.94 -25.87 15.75
C GLN A 68 6.96 -24.72 15.81
N ARG A 69 7.89 -24.65 14.84
CA ARG A 69 8.88 -23.58 14.76
C ARG A 69 8.21 -22.22 14.55
N GLN A 70 7.20 -22.15 13.69
CA GLN A 70 6.43 -20.94 13.50
C GLN A 70 5.64 -20.55 14.77
N SER A 71 5.07 -21.53 15.47
CA SER A 71 4.41 -21.32 16.77
C SER A 71 5.37 -20.69 17.78
N ALA A 72 6.58 -21.24 17.89
CA ALA A 72 7.62 -20.73 18.77
C ALA A 72 8.04 -19.30 18.41
N SER A 73 8.24 -19.00 17.13
CA SER A 73 8.55 -17.65 16.66
C SER A 73 7.43 -16.66 16.97
N ASN A 74 6.16 -17.05 16.77
CA ASN A 74 5.02 -16.21 17.12
C ASN A 74 4.94 -15.99 18.64
N ARG A 75 5.19 -17.01 19.47
CA ARG A 75 5.25 -16.85 20.94
C ARG A 75 6.28 -15.81 21.33
N ILE A 76 7.49 -15.88 20.79
CA ILE A 76 8.55 -14.89 21.04
C ILE A 76 8.07 -13.48 20.68
N SER A 77 7.41 -13.30 19.53
CA SER A 77 6.90 -11.99 19.12
C SER A 77 5.84 -11.41 20.07
N VAL A 78 5.09 -12.28 20.76
CA VAL A 78 4.07 -11.89 21.74
C VAL A 78 4.66 -11.65 23.13
N MET A 79 5.66 -12.46 23.52
CA MET A 79 6.31 -12.37 24.83
C MET A 79 7.32 -11.23 24.91
N ALA A 80 8.06 -10.95 23.83
CA ALA A 80 9.15 -9.99 23.83
C ALA A 80 8.75 -8.58 24.32
N PRO A 81 7.60 -8.00 23.94
CA PRO A 81 7.19 -6.69 24.46
C PRO A 81 6.93 -6.68 25.98
N VAL A 82 6.62 -7.82 26.58
CA VAL A 82 6.41 -7.95 28.03
C VAL A 82 7.76 -8.07 28.74
N LEU A 83 8.61 -8.99 28.27
CA LEU A 83 9.95 -9.24 28.82
C LEU A 83 10.92 -8.07 28.62
N GLN A 84 10.65 -7.13 27.71
CA GLN A 84 11.41 -5.88 27.64
C GLN A 84 11.30 -5.00 28.91
N ASN A 85 10.34 -5.31 29.79
CA ASN A 85 10.14 -4.60 31.05
C ASN A 85 10.69 -5.36 32.26
N ASP A 86 11.20 -6.57 32.06
CA ASP A 86 12.06 -7.28 33.01
C ASP A 86 13.45 -6.61 32.95
N LEU A 87 13.71 -5.76 33.93
CA LEU A 87 14.88 -4.87 33.98
C LEU A 87 16.08 -5.54 34.64
N ASP A 88 15.88 -6.60 35.43
CA ASP A 88 16.96 -7.32 36.11
C ASP A 88 17.23 -8.73 35.53
N GLY A 89 16.40 -9.20 34.61
CA GLY A 89 16.58 -10.41 33.82
C GLY A 89 16.18 -11.69 34.55
N ASP A 90 15.29 -11.61 35.54
CA ASP A 90 14.84 -12.77 36.33
C ASP A 90 13.67 -13.54 35.70
N ALA A 91 13.24 -13.14 34.49
CA ALA A 91 12.12 -13.69 33.73
C ALA A 91 10.73 -13.44 34.36
N GLU A 92 10.63 -12.53 35.30
CA GLU A 92 9.39 -11.97 35.83
C GLU A 92 9.35 -10.46 35.57
N VAL A 93 8.16 -9.84 35.66
CA VAL A 93 8.06 -8.38 35.68
C VAL A 93 7.41 -7.97 36.99
N SER A 94 8.25 -7.58 37.93
CA SER A 94 7.85 -7.19 39.28
C SER A 94 7.09 -5.85 39.31
N GLN A 95 6.32 -5.63 40.37
CA GLN A 95 5.64 -4.36 40.60
C GLN A 95 6.61 -3.15 40.61
N LEU A 96 7.84 -3.35 41.11
CA LEU A 96 8.86 -2.30 41.13
C LEU A 96 9.31 -1.90 39.72
N GLU A 97 9.48 -2.87 38.82
CA GLU A 97 9.85 -2.62 37.43
C GLU A 97 8.70 -1.98 36.66
N ILE A 98 7.47 -2.45 36.89
CA ILE A 98 6.26 -1.81 36.36
C ILE A 98 6.23 -0.33 36.73
N ASP A 99 6.50 0.02 38.00
CA ASP A 99 6.47 1.40 38.46
C ASP A 99 7.63 2.23 37.89
N ARG A 100 8.83 1.65 37.74
CA ARG A 100 9.97 2.29 37.07
C ARG A 100 9.67 2.59 35.60
N VAL A 101 9.08 1.63 34.87
CA VAL A 101 8.67 1.79 33.47
C VAL A 101 7.56 2.82 33.34
N ARG A 102 6.55 2.81 34.23
CA ARG A 102 5.47 3.82 34.28
C ARG A 102 5.99 5.23 34.49
N ALA A 103 7.04 5.42 35.29
CA ALA A 103 7.62 6.72 35.58
C ALA A 103 8.28 7.39 34.36
N VAL A 104 8.81 6.58 33.43
CA VAL A 104 9.50 7.07 32.22
C VAL A 104 8.64 7.03 30.96
N MET A 105 7.49 6.34 31.00
CA MET A 105 6.54 6.26 29.89
C MET A 105 5.48 7.37 29.93
N SER A 106 5.17 7.93 28.75
CA SER A 106 4.08 8.88 28.57
C SER A 106 3.23 8.59 27.33
N GLY A 107 2.05 9.20 27.27
CA GLY A 107 1.16 9.17 26.11
C GLY A 107 0.76 7.77 25.64
N LYS A 108 0.85 7.53 24.33
CA LYS A 108 0.42 6.28 23.68
C LYS A 108 1.18 5.05 24.19
N LYS A 109 2.48 5.19 24.48
CA LYS A 109 3.32 4.10 24.99
C LYS A 109 2.83 3.63 26.35
N ARG A 110 2.54 4.56 27.27
CA ARG A 110 1.94 4.25 28.57
C ARG A 110 0.59 3.56 28.43
N SER A 111 -0.30 4.07 27.56
CA SER A 111 -1.61 3.44 27.34
C SER A 111 -1.52 1.99 26.82
N HIS A 112 -0.54 1.67 25.95
CA HIS A 112 -0.34 0.29 25.49
C HIS A 112 0.22 -0.59 26.59
N PHE A 113 1.15 -0.05 27.40
CA PHE A 113 1.70 -0.75 28.54
C PHE A 113 0.62 -1.12 29.57
N GLU A 114 -0.24 -0.18 29.97
CA GLU A 114 -1.33 -0.48 30.93
C GLU A 114 -2.32 -1.52 30.39
N LYS A 115 -2.65 -1.48 29.08
CA LYS A 115 -3.49 -2.49 28.44
C LYS A 115 -2.84 -3.88 28.44
N MET A 116 -1.51 -3.91 28.29
CA MET A 116 -0.75 -5.15 28.36
C MET A 116 -0.79 -5.72 29.77
N LEU A 117 -0.53 -4.90 30.81
CA LEU A 117 -0.62 -5.33 32.21
C LEU A 117 -1.99 -5.95 32.51
N LEU A 118 -3.09 -5.26 32.16
CA LEU A 118 -4.45 -5.75 32.38
C LEU A 118 -4.78 -7.07 31.67
N LYS A 119 -4.05 -7.39 30.60
CA LYS A 119 -4.25 -8.62 29.83
C LYS A 119 -3.39 -9.77 30.37
N VAL A 120 -2.19 -9.48 30.84
CA VAL A 120 -1.20 -10.49 31.24
C VAL A 120 -1.34 -10.85 32.72
N ASP A 121 -1.56 -9.87 33.60
CA ASP A 121 -1.77 -10.08 35.04
C ASP A 121 -3.17 -10.66 35.29
N THR A 122 -3.29 -11.97 35.16
CA THR A 122 -4.58 -12.67 35.22
C THR A 122 -5.05 -12.88 36.65
N ASN A 123 -4.11 -13.09 37.58
CA ASN A 123 -4.40 -13.28 38.99
C ASN A 123 -4.47 -11.95 39.76
N LYS A 124 -4.05 -10.83 39.15
CA LYS A 124 -4.08 -9.46 39.68
C LYS A 124 -3.20 -9.27 40.91
N ASP A 125 -2.07 -9.96 40.98
CA ASP A 125 -1.11 -9.84 42.07
C ASP A 125 -0.06 -8.73 41.84
N GLY A 126 -0.07 -8.10 40.65
CA GLY A 126 0.85 -7.03 40.29
C GLY A 126 2.24 -7.52 39.85
N ILE A 127 2.42 -8.81 39.60
CA ILE A 127 3.64 -9.43 39.07
C ILE A 127 3.27 -10.13 37.77
N LEU A 128 4.02 -9.90 36.69
CA LEU A 128 3.84 -10.69 35.48
C LEU A 128 4.75 -11.91 35.54
N SER A 129 4.21 -13.03 36.02
CA SER A 129 4.98 -14.27 36.12
C SER A 129 5.26 -14.90 34.75
N ALA A 130 6.33 -15.69 34.64
CA ALA A 130 6.62 -16.45 33.41
C ALA A 130 5.45 -17.34 32.95
N ALA A 131 4.67 -17.87 33.89
CA ALA A 131 3.49 -18.68 33.61
C ALA A 131 2.38 -17.88 32.93
N GLU A 132 2.11 -16.65 33.40
CA GLU A 132 1.10 -15.77 32.83
C GLU A 132 1.50 -15.23 31.46
N ILE A 133 2.77 -14.84 31.31
CA ILE A 133 3.34 -14.42 30.03
C ILE A 133 3.23 -15.56 29.01
N GLY A 134 3.57 -16.79 29.43
CA GLY A 134 3.44 -18.00 28.61
C GLY A 134 1.99 -18.29 28.21
N ALA A 135 1.07 -18.30 29.17
CA ALA A 135 -0.35 -18.55 28.91
C ALA A 135 -0.97 -17.53 27.95
N MET A 136 -0.64 -16.24 28.12
CA MET A 136 -1.08 -15.17 27.22
C MET A 136 -0.51 -15.33 25.81
N ALA A 137 0.74 -15.75 25.70
CA ALA A 137 1.38 -16.05 24.43
C ALA A 137 0.71 -17.24 23.73
N ASP A 138 0.47 -18.34 24.44
CA ASP A 138 -0.18 -19.53 23.91
C ASP A 138 -1.61 -19.24 23.44
N GLU A 139 -2.41 -18.52 24.24
CA GLU A 139 -3.76 -18.14 23.85
C GLU A 139 -3.76 -17.24 22.59
N THR A 140 -2.84 -16.28 22.53
CA THR A 140 -2.73 -15.36 21.40
C THR A 140 -2.28 -16.10 20.13
N VAL A 141 -1.30 -17.01 20.25
CA VAL A 141 -0.81 -17.83 19.14
C VAL A 141 -1.90 -18.79 18.66
N ALA A 142 -2.64 -19.45 19.54
CA ALA A 142 -3.74 -20.33 19.18
C ALA A 142 -4.82 -19.58 18.35
N LYS A 143 -5.19 -18.36 18.76
CA LYS A 143 -6.13 -17.50 18.00
C LYS A 143 -5.58 -17.10 16.63
N GLN A 144 -4.30 -16.73 16.56
CA GLN A 144 -3.66 -16.37 15.28
C GLN A 144 -3.54 -17.57 14.34
N GLN A 145 -3.20 -18.74 14.85
CA GLN A 145 -3.08 -19.98 14.08
C GLN A 145 -4.43 -20.46 13.55
N ALA A 146 -5.49 -20.40 14.37
CA ALA A 146 -6.84 -20.72 13.92
C ALA A 146 -7.28 -19.82 12.75
N ASN A 147 -6.82 -18.57 12.71
CA ASN A 147 -7.08 -17.64 11.61
C ASN A 147 -6.17 -17.87 10.40
N ARG A 148 -4.92 -18.31 10.60
CA ARG A 148 -3.94 -18.55 9.52
C ARG A 148 -4.13 -19.89 8.82
N LYS A 149 -4.43 -20.99 9.54
CA LYS A 149 -4.79 -22.27 8.92
C LYS A 149 -5.99 -22.16 7.95
N ARG A 150 -6.75 -21.07 8.04
CA ARG A 150 -7.85 -20.71 7.12
C ARG A 150 -7.43 -19.95 5.86
N ARG A 151 -6.16 -19.51 5.76
CA ARG A 151 -5.70 -18.52 4.76
C ARG A 151 -4.35 -18.83 4.11
N SER A 152 -3.60 -19.82 4.59
CA SER A 152 -2.29 -20.19 4.03
C SER A 152 -2.14 -21.70 3.92
N LEU A 153 -1.61 -22.17 2.78
CA LEU A 153 -1.16 -23.55 2.58
C LEU A 153 0.32 -23.64 2.99
N GLN A 154 0.57 -23.80 4.28
CA GLN A 154 1.91 -23.95 4.88
C GLN A 154 1.91 -25.02 5.98
N GLY A 155 3.08 -25.63 6.23
CA GLY A 155 3.24 -26.64 7.27
C GLY A 155 2.23 -27.79 7.10
N ALA A 156 1.56 -28.20 8.17
CA ALA A 156 0.64 -29.34 8.12
C ALA A 156 -0.57 -29.13 7.19
N SER A 157 -0.96 -27.88 6.89
CA SER A 157 -2.03 -27.62 5.93
C SER A 157 -1.65 -27.93 4.48
N PHE A 158 -0.35 -28.07 4.19
CA PHE A 158 0.14 -28.50 2.89
C PHE A 158 -0.02 -30.00 2.65
N MET A 159 -0.30 -30.79 3.70
CA MET A 159 -0.61 -32.23 3.57
C MET A 159 -1.94 -32.50 2.86
N VAL A 160 -2.70 -31.46 2.47
CA VAL A 160 -3.86 -31.62 1.57
C VAL A 160 -3.48 -32.16 0.19
N PHE A 161 -2.20 -32.02 -0.19
CA PHE A 161 -1.65 -32.53 -1.44
C PHE A 161 -1.17 -33.99 -1.34
N ASP A 162 -1.12 -34.58 -0.15
CA ASP A 162 -0.76 -35.99 0.09
C ASP A 162 -1.93 -36.85 -0.40
N SER A 163 -1.85 -37.23 -1.68
CA SER A 163 -2.98 -37.79 -2.42
C SER A 163 -3.12 -39.30 -2.21
N ASN A 164 -2.01 -39.95 -1.86
CA ASN A 164 -1.93 -41.38 -1.57
C ASN A 164 -1.95 -41.69 -0.06
N ASP A 165 -2.01 -40.67 0.80
CA ASP A 165 -2.01 -40.75 2.28
C ASP A 165 -0.79 -41.52 2.82
N ASP A 166 0.36 -41.40 2.15
CA ASP A 166 1.62 -42.03 2.58
C ASP A 166 2.38 -41.18 3.61
N GLY A 167 1.84 -40.01 3.96
CA GLY A 167 2.43 -39.08 4.91
C GLY A 167 3.53 -38.21 4.32
N VAL A 168 3.68 -38.21 3.00
CA VAL A 168 4.65 -37.43 2.23
C VAL A 168 3.91 -36.62 1.17
N VAL A 169 4.42 -35.44 0.86
CA VAL A 169 4.00 -34.64 -0.28
C VAL A 169 5.18 -34.48 -1.22
N VAL A 170 5.01 -34.92 -2.47
CA VAL A 170 5.96 -34.67 -3.56
C VAL A 170 5.36 -33.78 -4.65
N VAL A 171 6.22 -33.28 -5.55
CA VAL A 171 5.82 -32.40 -6.67
C VAL A 171 4.69 -33.03 -7.51
N ASP A 172 4.79 -34.32 -7.80
CA ASP A 172 3.79 -35.01 -8.63
C ASP A 172 2.40 -34.99 -7.99
N GLU A 173 2.30 -35.08 -6.67
CA GLU A 173 1.00 -35.06 -5.99
C GLU A 173 0.39 -33.66 -5.92
N VAL A 174 1.23 -32.62 -5.80
CA VAL A 174 0.80 -31.23 -5.97
C VAL A 174 0.20 -31.03 -7.36
N LEU A 175 0.89 -31.50 -8.40
CA LEU A 175 0.42 -31.42 -9.79
C LEU A 175 -0.87 -32.23 -10.02
N GLN A 176 -0.93 -33.46 -9.51
CA GLN A 176 -2.11 -34.32 -9.62
C GLN A 176 -3.32 -33.70 -8.93
N THR A 177 -3.14 -33.16 -7.73
CA THR A 177 -4.21 -32.49 -6.98
C THR A 177 -4.72 -31.26 -7.73
N LEU A 178 -3.83 -30.45 -8.32
CA LEU A 178 -4.23 -29.28 -9.10
C LEU A 178 -5.00 -29.65 -10.37
N ARG A 179 -4.57 -30.68 -11.09
CA ARG A 179 -5.28 -31.21 -12.26
C ARG A 179 -6.66 -31.72 -11.88
N ARG A 180 -6.74 -32.52 -10.81
CA ARG A 180 -8.01 -33.01 -10.25
C ARG A 180 -8.95 -31.87 -9.89
N VAL A 181 -8.48 -30.84 -9.20
CA VAL A 181 -9.29 -29.65 -8.84
C VAL A 181 -9.73 -28.85 -10.07
N ALA A 182 -8.89 -28.78 -11.10
CA ALA A 182 -9.24 -28.15 -12.38
C ALA A 182 -10.31 -28.95 -13.15
N GLU A 183 -10.25 -30.28 -13.10
CA GLU A 183 -11.16 -31.21 -13.78
C GLU A 183 -12.50 -31.38 -13.04
N GLU A 184 -12.51 -31.41 -11.71
CA GLU A 184 -13.70 -31.58 -10.85
C GLU A 184 -14.62 -30.34 -10.77
N GLY A 185 -14.38 -29.33 -11.60
CA GLY A 185 -15.30 -28.23 -11.80
C GLY A 185 -15.12 -27.09 -10.80
N ALA A 186 -14.47 -26.03 -11.27
CA ALA A 186 -14.95 -24.70 -10.90
C ALA A 186 -16.47 -24.66 -11.19
N PRO A 187 -17.34 -24.25 -10.24
CA PRO A 187 -18.70 -23.92 -10.61
C PRO A 187 -18.59 -22.83 -11.67
N VAL A 188 -19.03 -23.18 -12.88
CA VAL A 188 -19.25 -22.23 -13.96
C VAL A 188 -20.38 -21.32 -13.49
N ARG A 189 -20.04 -20.31 -12.69
CA ARG A 189 -20.72 -19.03 -12.84
C ARG A 189 -20.38 -18.61 -14.25
N SER A 190 -21.37 -18.73 -15.12
CA SER A 190 -21.37 -18.17 -16.45
C SER A 190 -21.02 -16.69 -16.34
N ASN A 191 -19.73 -16.37 -16.40
CA ASN A 191 -19.27 -15.12 -16.95
C ASN A 191 -19.54 -15.21 -18.46
N ALA A 192 -20.82 -15.16 -18.83
CA ALA A 192 -21.24 -14.65 -20.12
C ALA A 192 -20.73 -13.20 -20.15
N GLY A 193 -19.52 -13.05 -20.69
CA GLY A 193 -18.70 -11.85 -20.50
C GLY A 193 -17.19 -12.09 -20.48
N ILE A 194 -16.69 -13.35 -20.51
CA ILE A 194 -15.35 -13.59 -21.07
C ILE A 194 -15.54 -13.71 -22.58
N GLY A 195 -15.82 -12.56 -23.20
CA GLY A 195 -15.34 -12.36 -24.56
C GLY A 195 -13.86 -12.72 -24.53
N GLN A 196 -13.41 -13.44 -25.55
CA GLN A 196 -12.00 -13.49 -25.90
C GLN A 196 -11.48 -12.06 -25.79
N SER A 197 -10.77 -11.73 -24.70
CA SER A 197 -10.01 -10.49 -24.67
C SER A 197 -8.88 -10.76 -25.63
N THR A 198 -9.09 -10.38 -26.88
CA THR A 198 -8.03 -10.00 -27.81
C THR A 198 -6.86 -9.49 -27.00
N GLY A 199 -5.67 -10.06 -27.21
CA GLY A 199 -4.44 -9.57 -26.59
C GLY A 199 -4.35 -8.05 -26.73
N CYS A 200 -3.56 -7.40 -25.88
CA CYS A 200 -3.35 -5.96 -25.98
C CYS A 200 -2.98 -5.60 -27.43
N ASN A 201 -3.93 -5.05 -28.19
CA ASN A 201 -3.73 -4.81 -29.61
C ASN A 201 -2.98 -3.49 -29.74
N LEU A 202 -1.69 -3.55 -29.47
CA LEU A 202 -0.80 -2.40 -29.60
C LEU A 202 -0.70 -2.03 -31.08
N PRO A 203 -0.86 -0.75 -31.45
CA PRO A 203 -0.64 -0.34 -32.82
C PRO A 203 0.80 -0.69 -33.23
N PRO A 204 1.03 -1.30 -34.41
CA PRO A 204 2.36 -1.72 -34.79
C PRO A 204 3.27 -0.49 -35.02
N PRO A 205 4.52 -0.51 -34.53
CA PRO A 205 5.49 0.56 -34.79
C PRO A 205 5.99 0.50 -36.24
N SER A 206 6.42 1.64 -36.79
CA SER A 206 7.12 1.66 -38.07
C SER A 206 8.44 0.85 -38.00
N GLN A 207 8.89 0.33 -39.15
CA GLN A 207 10.11 -0.50 -39.22
C GLN A 207 11.36 0.21 -38.70
N LYS A 208 11.42 1.55 -38.82
CA LYS A 208 12.55 2.36 -38.37
C LYS A 208 12.45 2.80 -36.91
N ALA A 209 11.29 2.59 -36.26
CA ALA A 209 11.09 3.06 -34.90
C ALA A 209 11.97 2.28 -33.90
N GLU A 210 12.55 3.02 -32.96
CA GLU A 210 13.12 2.49 -31.72
C GLU A 210 11.97 2.24 -30.75
N VAL A 211 11.77 0.97 -30.37
CA VAL A 211 10.68 0.56 -29.47
C VAL A 211 11.19 0.57 -28.04
N VAL A 212 10.59 1.40 -27.20
CA VAL A 212 11.01 1.61 -25.82
C VAL A 212 9.85 1.32 -24.88
N PHE A 213 10.14 0.58 -23.82
CA PHE A 213 9.24 0.36 -22.71
C PHE A 213 9.75 1.04 -21.44
N LEU A 214 8.85 1.72 -20.73
CA LEU A 214 9.12 2.31 -19.42
C LEU A 214 8.12 1.78 -18.39
N GLY A 215 8.63 1.10 -17.37
CA GLY A 215 7.87 0.69 -16.18
C GLY A 215 8.07 1.65 -15.01
N GLY A 216 6.98 2.08 -14.37
CA GLY A 216 6.99 2.97 -13.21
C GLY A 216 6.11 2.50 -12.07
N TYR A 217 6.46 2.82 -10.82
CA TYR A 217 5.54 2.64 -9.70
C TYR A 217 4.84 3.97 -9.36
N GLU A 218 5.61 4.97 -8.95
CA GLU A 218 5.14 6.29 -8.52
C GLU A 218 5.95 7.41 -9.17
N GLY A 219 5.45 8.64 -9.12
CA GLY A 219 6.14 9.84 -9.65
C GLY A 219 6.79 10.65 -8.53
N THR A 220 7.89 11.33 -8.81
CA THR A 220 8.64 12.15 -7.83
C THR A 220 8.07 13.55 -7.61
N ALA A 221 7.00 13.91 -8.31
CA ALA A 221 6.24 15.13 -8.05
C ALA A 221 4.73 14.82 -7.89
N VAL A 222 4.00 15.70 -7.23
CA VAL A 222 2.53 15.67 -7.15
C VAL A 222 1.96 16.50 -8.29
N SER A 223 0.96 16.01 -9.02
CA SER A 223 0.28 16.83 -10.03
C SER A 223 -0.81 17.70 -9.40
N ASN A 224 -0.96 18.94 -9.90
CA ASN A 224 -2.15 19.76 -9.62
C ASN A 224 -3.40 19.27 -10.38
N VAL A 225 -3.27 18.32 -11.32
CA VAL A 225 -4.38 17.76 -12.11
C VAL A 225 -4.61 16.30 -11.74
N ALA A 226 -5.86 15.95 -11.50
CA ALA A 226 -6.35 14.60 -11.33
C ALA A 226 -6.68 13.97 -12.69
N VAL A 227 -6.25 12.73 -12.90
CA VAL A 227 -6.69 11.89 -14.04
C VAL A 227 -7.49 10.66 -13.59
N ALA A 228 -7.69 10.54 -12.28
CA ALA A 228 -8.31 9.40 -11.60
C ALA A 228 -9.41 9.81 -10.61
N GLY A 229 -9.93 11.04 -10.78
CA GLY A 229 -10.85 11.70 -9.84
C GLY A 229 -10.13 12.34 -8.65
N LEU A 230 -10.83 13.29 -8.02
CA LEU A 230 -10.28 14.17 -6.97
C LEU A 230 -10.04 13.51 -5.60
N ASP A 231 -10.40 12.23 -5.44
CA ASP A 231 -10.25 11.46 -4.19
C ASP A 231 -9.04 10.51 -4.21
N ARG A 232 -8.25 10.52 -5.29
CA ARG A 232 -7.01 9.74 -5.44
C ARG A 232 -5.86 10.68 -5.65
N GLU A 233 -4.64 10.31 -5.26
CA GLU A 233 -3.48 11.09 -5.67
C GLU A 233 -3.22 10.91 -7.17
N THR A 234 -2.63 11.92 -7.80
CA THR A 234 -2.03 11.80 -9.13
C THR A 234 -0.60 12.31 -9.05
N SER A 235 0.36 11.43 -9.29
CA SER A 235 1.77 11.80 -9.33
C SER A 235 2.15 12.34 -10.71
N PHE A 236 3.37 12.84 -10.83
CA PHE A 236 3.86 13.47 -12.05
C PHE A 236 5.31 13.05 -12.33
N ALA A 237 5.63 12.87 -13.61
CA ALA A 237 6.99 12.64 -14.09
C ALA A 237 7.22 13.29 -15.46
N THR A 238 8.49 13.51 -15.83
CA THR A 238 8.91 14.04 -17.12
C THR A 238 9.71 13.00 -17.90
N LEU A 239 9.31 12.77 -19.16
CA LEU A 239 10.03 11.95 -20.11
C LEU A 239 10.66 12.87 -21.17
N ASP A 240 11.99 12.93 -21.18
CA ASP A 240 12.75 13.77 -22.11
C ASP A 240 13.22 12.94 -23.29
N ILE A 241 12.72 13.27 -24.49
CA ILE A 241 13.04 12.55 -25.71
C ILE A 241 14.39 13.06 -26.21
N GLU A 242 15.39 12.18 -26.18
CA GLU A 242 16.74 12.45 -26.66
C GLU A 242 16.71 12.74 -28.16
N ARG A 243 17.69 13.51 -28.67
CA ARG A 243 17.84 13.71 -30.11
C ARG A 243 18.29 12.42 -30.79
N GLY A 244 17.88 12.23 -32.03
CA GLY A 244 18.24 11.08 -32.86
C GLY A 244 17.49 11.09 -34.19
N GLU A 245 17.90 10.22 -35.11
CA GLU A 245 17.34 10.19 -36.47
C GLU A 245 16.13 9.26 -36.61
N ASN A 246 16.04 8.23 -35.75
CA ASN A 246 14.96 7.25 -35.81
C ASN A 246 13.71 7.74 -35.05
N PRO A 247 12.50 7.42 -35.52
CA PRO A 247 11.29 7.58 -34.71
C PRO A 247 11.36 6.77 -33.42
N VAL A 248 10.62 7.18 -32.39
CA VAL A 248 10.52 6.46 -31.12
C VAL A 248 9.06 6.04 -30.89
N TYR A 249 8.87 4.75 -30.62
CA TYR A 249 7.60 4.18 -30.20
C TYR A 249 7.67 3.85 -28.72
N ILE A 250 6.86 4.53 -27.91
CA ILE A 250 6.97 4.48 -26.44
C ILE A 250 5.79 3.70 -25.88
N VAL A 251 6.08 2.70 -25.05
CA VAL A 251 5.07 2.04 -24.21
C VAL A 251 5.40 2.33 -22.74
N VAL A 252 4.46 2.91 -22.01
CA VAL A 252 4.63 3.19 -20.57
C VAL A 252 3.60 2.39 -19.78
N SER A 253 4.04 1.71 -18.72
CA SER A 253 3.15 1.06 -17.76
C SER A 253 3.45 1.50 -16.33
N VAL A 254 2.47 2.19 -15.71
CA VAL A 254 2.59 2.76 -14.36
C VAL A 254 1.59 2.15 -13.39
N HIS A 255 1.98 2.06 -12.12
CA HIS A 255 1.11 1.54 -11.07
C HIS A 255 0.09 2.58 -10.60
N ASP A 256 0.57 3.75 -10.21
CA ASP A 256 -0.27 4.82 -9.67
C ASP A 256 -0.91 5.67 -10.77
N ALA A 257 -1.88 6.51 -10.37
CA ALA A 257 -2.42 7.50 -11.29
C ALA A 257 -1.35 8.55 -11.57
N MET A 258 -1.04 8.82 -12.84
CA MET A 258 0.12 9.64 -13.18
C MET A 258 -0.12 10.53 -14.39
N VAL A 259 0.39 11.76 -14.34
CA VAL A 259 0.55 12.62 -15.52
C VAL A 259 2.01 12.59 -15.96
N LEU A 260 2.24 12.30 -17.23
CA LEU A 260 3.56 12.27 -17.86
C LEU A 260 3.72 13.45 -18.80
N ARG A 261 4.75 14.28 -18.56
CA ARG A 261 5.14 15.34 -19.49
C ARG A 261 6.20 14.85 -20.44
N ILE A 262 5.95 14.97 -21.72
CA ILE A 262 6.89 14.60 -22.78
C ILE A 262 7.57 15.88 -23.28
N THR A 263 8.91 15.90 -23.23
CA THR A 263 9.73 17.05 -23.66
C THR A 263 10.84 16.62 -24.61
N GLY A 264 11.68 17.55 -25.04
CA GLY A 264 12.83 17.26 -25.91
C GLY A 264 12.42 17.14 -27.37
N ALA A 265 12.98 16.15 -28.07
CA ALA A 265 12.74 15.86 -29.48
C ALA A 265 11.39 15.15 -29.72
N THR A 266 10.30 15.77 -29.25
CA THR A 266 8.93 15.21 -29.29
C THR A 266 8.45 14.87 -30.71
N GLU A 267 9.00 15.51 -31.74
CA GLU A 267 8.73 15.22 -33.14
C GLU A 267 9.09 13.79 -33.52
N ARG A 268 10.07 13.18 -32.84
CA ARG A 268 10.49 11.79 -33.03
C ARG A 268 9.44 10.80 -32.51
N VAL A 269 8.57 11.20 -31.58
CA VAL A 269 7.58 10.30 -31.01
C VAL A 269 6.54 9.98 -32.07
N GLU A 270 6.60 8.77 -32.59
CA GLU A 270 5.63 8.25 -33.56
C GLU A 270 4.33 7.90 -32.85
N ARG A 271 4.44 7.21 -31.72
CA ARG A 271 3.32 6.82 -30.88
C ARG A 271 3.74 6.70 -29.42
N PHE A 272 2.82 7.09 -28.55
CA PHE A 272 2.87 6.85 -27.12
C PHE A 272 1.71 5.94 -26.72
N VAL A 273 2.00 4.81 -26.09
CA VAL A 273 1.01 3.92 -25.51
C VAL A 273 1.12 3.94 -23.99
N GLY A 274 0.12 4.50 -23.32
CA GLY A 274 0.07 4.61 -21.88
C GLY A 274 -0.84 3.56 -21.26
N VAL A 275 -0.31 2.80 -20.30
CA VAL A 275 -1.05 1.77 -19.58
C VAL A 275 -1.01 2.05 -18.08
N SER A 276 -2.16 2.09 -17.43
CA SER A 276 -2.24 2.28 -15.98
C SER A 276 -3.37 1.48 -15.33
N ARG A 277 -3.22 1.18 -14.04
CA ARG A 277 -4.30 0.66 -13.18
C ARG A 277 -5.27 1.75 -12.75
N SER A 278 -4.73 2.92 -12.48
CA SER A 278 -5.40 3.93 -11.67
C SER A 278 -5.74 5.18 -12.47
N GLY A 279 -5.10 5.39 -13.62
CA GLY A 279 -5.32 6.52 -14.50
C GLY A 279 -3.99 7.00 -15.09
N ILE A 280 -4.00 7.51 -16.31
CA ILE A 280 -2.80 8.10 -16.90
C ILE A 280 -3.19 9.30 -17.75
N GLY A 281 -2.38 10.34 -17.69
CA GLY A 281 -2.47 11.53 -18.53
C GLY A 281 -1.14 11.82 -19.20
N VAL A 282 -1.18 12.39 -20.39
CA VAL A 282 0.00 12.77 -21.15
C VAL A 282 -0.10 14.22 -21.56
N VAL A 283 0.98 14.98 -21.37
CA VAL A 283 1.11 16.36 -21.87
C VAL A 283 2.36 16.50 -22.74
N GLY A 284 2.33 17.40 -23.71
CA GLY A 284 3.43 17.63 -24.65
C GLY A 284 3.41 16.76 -25.90
N LEU A 285 2.35 15.95 -26.11
CA LEU A 285 2.09 15.23 -27.36
C LEU A 285 0.67 15.53 -27.87
N PRO A 286 0.47 15.55 -29.20
CA PRO A 286 -0.86 15.68 -29.76
C PRO A 286 -1.68 14.39 -29.55
N ARG A 287 -3.01 14.53 -29.43
CA ARG A 287 -3.93 13.44 -29.08
C ARG A 287 -3.89 12.25 -30.05
N ASP A 288 -3.64 12.50 -31.33
CA ASP A 288 -3.54 11.46 -32.37
C ASP A 288 -2.31 10.54 -32.22
N ARG A 289 -1.27 11.01 -31.51
CA ARG A 289 -0.07 10.20 -31.20
C ARG A 289 -0.16 9.44 -29.88
N VAL A 290 -1.21 9.66 -29.08
CA VAL A 290 -1.36 9.08 -27.76
C VAL A 290 -2.49 8.06 -27.77
N GLU A 291 -2.18 6.81 -27.44
CA GLU A 291 -3.17 5.79 -27.14
C GLU A 291 -3.06 5.39 -25.68
N LEU A 292 -4.17 5.44 -24.97
CA LEU A 292 -4.22 5.08 -23.56
C LEU A 292 -5.11 3.84 -23.43
N ALA A 293 -4.72 2.96 -22.53
CA ALA A 293 -5.42 1.73 -22.25
C ALA A 293 -5.40 1.45 -20.75
N THR A 294 -6.47 0.83 -20.26
CA THR A 294 -6.49 0.34 -18.88
C THR A 294 -5.77 -1.01 -18.78
N LEU A 295 -5.26 -1.39 -17.60
CA LEU A 295 -4.72 -2.76 -17.41
C LEU A 295 -5.72 -3.89 -17.69
N LYS A 296 -7.02 -3.58 -17.72
CA LYS A 296 -8.06 -4.56 -18.07
C LYS A 296 -8.03 -4.90 -19.56
N GLU A 297 -7.73 -3.91 -20.40
CA GLU A 297 -7.58 -4.06 -21.85
C GLU A 297 -6.16 -4.50 -22.21
N CYS A 298 -5.16 -3.92 -21.54
CA CYS A 298 -3.75 -4.20 -21.80
C CYS A 298 -3.05 -4.73 -20.55
N ARG A 299 -2.87 -6.06 -20.45
CA ARG A 299 -2.30 -6.73 -19.25
C ARG A 299 -0.78 -6.59 -19.09
N ILE A 300 -0.18 -5.51 -19.58
CA ILE A 300 1.25 -5.22 -19.45
C ILE A 300 1.51 -4.69 -18.02
N PRO A 301 2.19 -5.46 -17.16
CA PRO A 301 2.36 -5.05 -15.76
C PRO A 301 3.27 -3.82 -15.63
N PRO A 302 3.08 -3.00 -14.58
CA PRO A 302 3.98 -1.90 -14.26
C PRO A 302 5.31 -2.46 -13.74
N ALA A 303 6.24 -2.69 -14.66
CA ALA A 303 7.49 -3.39 -14.43
C ALA A 303 8.63 -2.43 -14.06
N HIS A 304 8.55 -1.84 -12.87
CA HIS A 304 9.59 -0.97 -12.33
C HIS A 304 10.91 -1.70 -12.01
N ASN A 305 10.87 -3.02 -11.74
CA ASN A 305 12.04 -3.88 -11.63
C ASN A 305 12.04 -4.88 -12.79
N LEU A 306 13.00 -4.77 -13.70
CA LEU A 306 13.06 -5.55 -14.93
C LEU A 306 13.40 -7.04 -14.69
N ASP A 307 14.05 -7.36 -13.58
CA ASP A 307 14.41 -8.74 -13.20
C ASP A 307 13.32 -9.42 -12.37
N SER A 308 12.22 -8.72 -12.10
CA SER A 308 11.05 -9.29 -11.44
C SER A 308 10.17 -10.07 -12.41
N SER A 309 9.25 -10.89 -11.89
CA SER A 309 8.22 -11.58 -12.69
C SER A 309 7.39 -10.61 -13.55
N ASN A 310 7.16 -9.37 -13.07
CA ASN A 310 6.51 -8.33 -13.85
C ASN A 310 7.38 -7.87 -15.03
N GLY A 311 8.69 -7.70 -14.83
CA GLY A 311 9.63 -7.33 -15.90
C GLY A 311 9.74 -8.39 -16.99
N ILE A 312 9.90 -9.65 -16.59
CA ILE A 312 9.93 -10.80 -17.52
C ILE A 312 8.62 -10.88 -18.31
N LYS A 313 7.47 -10.75 -17.62
CA LYS A 313 6.15 -10.77 -18.26
C LYS A 313 5.92 -9.61 -19.21
N ALA A 314 6.31 -8.38 -18.83
CA ALA A 314 6.18 -7.20 -19.69
C ALA A 314 6.99 -7.40 -20.98
N ARG A 315 8.25 -7.85 -20.86
CA ARG A 315 9.11 -8.15 -22.00
C ARG A 315 8.48 -9.20 -22.92
N ALA A 316 8.05 -10.34 -22.37
CA ALA A 316 7.44 -11.41 -23.16
C ALA A 316 6.19 -10.95 -23.90
N LEU A 317 5.30 -10.20 -23.25
CA LEU A 317 4.10 -9.65 -23.88
C LEU A 317 4.45 -8.66 -24.99
N LEU A 318 5.38 -7.74 -24.74
CA LEU A 318 5.74 -6.72 -25.72
C LEU A 318 6.42 -7.32 -26.95
N THR A 319 7.38 -8.21 -26.76
CA THR A 319 8.04 -8.92 -27.86
C THR A 319 7.03 -9.74 -28.68
N ALA A 320 6.09 -10.41 -28.02
CA ALA A 320 5.06 -11.18 -28.73
C ALA A 320 4.05 -10.30 -29.50
N ASN A 321 3.69 -9.12 -28.99
CA ASN A 321 2.71 -8.24 -29.65
C ASN A 321 3.35 -7.36 -30.73
N LEU A 322 4.63 -7.00 -30.60
CA LEU A 322 5.32 -6.07 -31.50
C LEU A 322 6.23 -6.77 -32.50
N ASP A 323 6.49 -8.07 -32.33
CA ASP A 323 7.40 -8.89 -33.15
C ASP A 323 8.80 -8.27 -33.30
N ARG A 324 9.27 -7.59 -32.25
CA ARG A 324 10.53 -6.84 -32.23
C ARG A 324 11.17 -6.85 -30.85
N GLU A 325 12.48 -6.60 -30.82
CA GLU A 325 13.19 -6.30 -29.59
C GLU A 325 12.72 -4.96 -29.02
N VAL A 326 12.55 -4.91 -27.70
CA VAL A 326 12.09 -3.72 -26.99
C VAL A 326 13.15 -3.30 -25.98
N GLN A 327 13.58 -2.06 -26.05
CA GLN A 327 14.46 -1.48 -25.04
C GLN A 327 13.67 -1.24 -23.76
N MET A 328 14.04 -1.94 -22.69
CA MET A 328 13.32 -1.92 -21.43
C MET A 328 14.01 -0.98 -20.43
N ALA A 329 13.23 -0.11 -19.79
CA ALA A 329 13.63 0.68 -18.63
C ALA A 329 12.59 0.52 -17.52
N GLY A 330 13.05 0.43 -16.27
CA GLY A 330 12.17 0.29 -15.11
C GLY A 330 12.71 1.10 -13.94
N HIS A 331 11.86 1.94 -13.34
CA HIS A 331 12.21 2.75 -12.18
C HIS A 331 11.07 2.71 -11.18
N TYR A 332 11.37 2.55 -9.89
CA TYR A 332 10.35 2.61 -8.85
C TYR A 332 9.76 4.03 -8.79
N ASP A 333 10.64 5.03 -8.64
CA ASP A 333 10.32 6.45 -8.68
C ASP A 333 10.59 7.03 -10.07
N LEU A 334 9.57 7.55 -10.75
CA LEU A 334 9.69 8.25 -12.02
C LEU A 334 9.78 9.76 -11.78
N GLY A 335 10.96 10.34 -11.99
CA GLY A 335 11.14 11.78 -12.04
C GLY A 335 11.44 12.26 -13.44
N TRP A 336 12.72 12.44 -13.74
CA TRP A 336 13.16 12.82 -15.08
C TRP A 336 13.83 11.64 -15.78
N VAL A 337 13.20 11.10 -16.82
CA VAL A 337 13.73 9.93 -17.55
C VAL A 337 14.01 10.31 -19.00
N LYS A 338 15.22 10.02 -19.46
CA LYS A 338 15.62 10.21 -20.86
C LYS A 338 15.31 8.97 -21.68
N LEU A 339 14.68 9.16 -22.84
CA LEU A 339 14.34 8.08 -23.77
C LEU A 339 15.00 8.34 -25.14
N PRO A 340 15.54 7.32 -25.81
CA PRO A 340 15.36 5.89 -25.54
C PRO A 340 16.29 5.30 -24.47
N SER A 341 17.33 6.01 -24.01
CA SER A 341 18.37 5.43 -23.15
C SER A 341 17.88 4.84 -21.82
N GLY A 342 16.70 5.25 -21.34
CA GLY A 342 16.12 4.80 -20.08
C GLY A 342 16.82 5.36 -18.85
N ARG A 343 17.74 6.31 -19.03
CA ARG A 343 18.51 6.91 -17.93
C ARG A 343 17.60 7.83 -17.13
N SER A 344 17.51 7.59 -15.84
CA SER A 344 16.84 8.51 -14.92
C SER A 344 17.86 9.50 -14.38
N ASP A 345 17.63 10.78 -14.64
CA ASP A 345 18.25 11.86 -13.86
C ASP A 345 17.38 11.98 -12.60
N THR A 346 17.52 11.05 -11.65
CA THR A 346 16.97 11.32 -10.32
C THR A 346 17.68 12.57 -9.81
N SER A 347 16.94 13.65 -9.59
CA SER A 347 17.40 14.77 -8.77
C SER A 347 18.05 14.14 -7.54
N ALA A 348 19.38 14.31 -7.42
CA ALA A 348 20.16 13.62 -6.41
C ALA A 348 19.41 13.79 -5.10
N LYS A 349 18.90 12.68 -4.51
CA LYS A 349 18.16 12.70 -3.24
C LYS A 349 18.90 13.71 -2.38
N PRO A 350 18.29 14.86 -2.01
CA PRO A 350 19.04 15.95 -1.43
C PRO A 350 19.85 15.33 -0.31
N ARG A 351 21.19 15.26 -0.48
CA ARG A 351 22.08 14.81 0.60
C ARG A 351 21.59 15.62 1.77
N GLN A 352 21.06 14.96 2.81
CA GLN A 352 20.51 15.63 3.99
C GLN A 352 21.37 16.86 4.18
N ALA A 353 20.82 18.04 3.85
CA ALA A 353 21.63 19.23 3.88
C ALA A 353 22.00 19.33 5.35
N SER A 354 23.24 18.97 5.66
CA SER A 354 23.81 19.06 6.99
C SER A 354 23.49 20.48 7.39
N GLY A 355 22.53 20.63 8.32
CA GLY A 355 21.78 21.86 8.48
C GLY A 355 22.74 23.04 8.46
N GLY A 356 22.65 23.87 7.42
CA GLY A 356 23.46 25.08 7.34
C GLY A 356 23.32 25.83 8.66
N LEU A 357 24.43 26.38 9.15
CA LEU A 357 24.50 27.04 10.46
C LEU A 357 23.29 27.97 10.63
N VAL A 358 22.39 27.61 11.56
CA VAL A 358 21.24 28.44 11.92
C VAL A 358 21.64 29.31 13.09
N ILE A 359 21.68 30.61 12.87
CA ILE A 359 21.98 31.60 13.92
C ILE A 359 20.65 32.07 14.51
N HIS A 360 20.56 32.04 15.84
CA HIS A 360 19.42 32.56 16.59
C HIS A 360 19.75 33.97 17.11
N LYS A 361 18.89 34.96 16.82
CA LYS A 361 18.94 36.30 17.42
C LYS A 361 17.54 36.69 17.88
N GLY A 362 17.24 36.42 19.14
CA GLY A 362 15.88 36.53 19.68
C GLY A 362 14.95 35.50 19.05
N ASN A 363 13.75 35.92 18.63
CA ASN A 363 12.77 35.06 17.92
C ASN A 363 13.06 34.91 16.42
N ARG A 364 14.14 35.52 15.91
CA ARG A 364 14.51 35.46 14.50
C ARG A 364 15.56 34.38 14.30
N ARG A 365 15.38 33.56 13.26
CA ARG A 365 16.34 32.55 12.83
C ARG A 365 16.96 33.01 11.51
N PHE A 366 18.25 32.81 11.34
CA PHE A 366 18.97 33.13 10.11
C PHE A 366 19.68 31.89 9.62
N ARG A 367 19.56 31.58 8.33
CA ARG A 367 20.30 30.49 7.68
C ARG A 367 21.46 31.08 6.89
N MET A 368 22.64 30.51 7.04
CA MET A 368 23.76 30.79 6.16
C MET A 368 23.57 30.05 4.82
N THR A 369 23.59 30.80 3.73
CA THR A 369 23.52 30.34 2.34
C THR A 369 24.80 30.77 1.60
N ASP A 370 24.99 30.31 0.37
CA ASP A 370 26.15 30.72 -0.46
C ASP A 370 26.13 32.23 -0.77
N ASP A 371 24.95 32.86 -0.72
CA ASP A 371 24.74 34.29 -0.97
C ASP A 371 24.69 35.14 0.32
N GLY A 372 24.98 34.54 1.49
CA GLY A 372 25.02 35.21 2.80
C GLY A 372 23.95 34.75 3.79
N PHE A 373 23.60 35.61 4.76
CA PHE A 373 22.60 35.29 5.78
C PHE A 373 21.19 35.64 5.32
N GLU A 374 20.34 34.63 5.19
CA GLU A 374 18.91 34.83 4.94
C GLU A 374 18.13 34.70 6.24
N GLU A 375 17.23 35.65 6.49
CA GLU A 375 16.28 35.54 7.59
C GLU A 375 15.24 34.46 7.28
N MET A 376 15.17 33.45 8.14
CA MET A 376 14.11 32.46 8.11
C MET A 376 12.85 33.08 8.72
N VAL A 377 11.97 33.59 7.86
CA VAL A 377 10.59 33.92 8.25
C VAL A 377 9.97 32.65 8.84
N ALA A 378 9.34 32.77 10.00
CA ALA A 378 8.61 31.66 10.61
C ALA A 378 7.46 31.27 9.69
N SER A 379 7.68 30.27 8.84
CA SER A 379 6.60 29.62 8.12
C SER A 379 5.66 29.02 9.17
N ASN A 380 4.36 29.29 9.01
CA ASN A 380 3.33 28.61 9.80
C ASN A 380 3.28 27.10 9.48
N THR A 381 3.91 26.69 8.38
CA THR A 381 4.07 25.30 7.98
C THR A 381 5.18 24.64 8.81
N PRO A 382 4.89 23.55 9.54
CA PRO A 382 5.91 22.82 10.30
C PRO A 382 7.03 22.39 9.35
N SER A 383 8.27 22.60 9.75
CA SER A 383 9.44 22.17 8.96
C SER A 383 9.39 20.69 8.61
N ALA A 384 8.81 19.87 9.51
CA ALA A 384 8.58 18.44 9.29
C ALA A 384 7.69 18.17 8.07
N LEU A 385 6.61 18.94 7.87
CA LEU A 385 5.69 18.72 6.74
C LEU A 385 6.35 19.05 5.39
N GLN A 386 7.16 20.12 5.33
CA GLN A 386 7.95 20.43 4.14
C GLN A 386 9.07 19.42 3.89
N SER A 387 9.67 18.87 4.96
CA SER A 387 10.64 17.79 4.86
C SER A 387 10.00 16.51 4.34
N ASP A 388 8.78 16.19 4.79
CA ASP A 388 8.02 15.04 4.30
C ASP A 388 7.62 15.22 2.84
N LEU A 389 7.13 16.40 2.43
CA LEU A 389 6.87 16.68 1.01
C LEU A 389 8.12 16.44 0.16
N ARG A 390 9.27 17.01 0.54
CA ARG A 390 10.53 16.83 -0.20
C ARG A 390 11.09 15.40 -0.16
N ARG A 391 10.72 14.64 0.87
CA ARG A 391 11.13 13.24 1.00
C ARG A 391 10.34 12.34 0.05
N TYR A 392 9.02 12.54 -0.02
CA TYR A 392 8.14 11.73 -0.87
C TYR A 392 8.08 12.23 -2.31
N TYR A 393 8.16 13.55 -2.49
CA TYR A 393 8.11 14.23 -3.78
C TYR A 393 9.25 15.23 -3.89
N PRO A 394 10.48 14.75 -4.18
CA PRO A 394 11.66 15.63 -4.27
C PRO A 394 11.52 16.72 -5.33
N ASP A 395 10.69 16.49 -6.36
CA ASP A 395 10.41 17.47 -7.42
C ASP A 395 9.19 18.37 -7.11
N GLY A 396 8.57 18.21 -5.93
CA GLY A 396 7.54 19.09 -5.41
C GLY A 396 6.18 18.93 -6.08
N VAL A 397 5.52 20.05 -6.40
CA VAL A 397 4.22 20.09 -7.07
C VAL A 397 4.43 20.54 -8.52
N ALA A 398 3.98 19.71 -9.45
CA ALA A 398 4.01 20.01 -10.87
C ALA A 398 2.69 20.67 -11.29
N THR A 399 2.81 21.86 -11.89
CA THR A 399 1.69 22.59 -12.47
C THR A 399 1.52 22.22 -13.95
N VAL A 400 0.29 21.88 -14.31
CA VAL A 400 -0.16 21.49 -15.64
C VAL A 400 -1.53 22.11 -15.87
N ASP A 401 -1.80 22.54 -17.10
CA ASP A 401 -3.13 22.94 -17.54
C ASP A 401 -4.00 21.69 -17.79
N PRO A 402 -5.14 21.51 -17.11
CA PRO A 402 -6.03 20.36 -17.33
C PRO A 402 -6.43 20.15 -18.79
N GLU A 403 -6.62 21.23 -19.57
CA GLU A 403 -7.04 21.14 -20.98
C GLU A 403 -5.95 20.57 -21.89
N SER A 404 -4.68 20.70 -21.48
CA SER A 404 -3.53 20.16 -22.20
C SER A 404 -3.33 18.66 -21.98
N VAL A 405 -4.04 18.05 -21.02
CA VAL A 405 -3.86 16.64 -20.64
C VAL A 405 -4.67 15.73 -21.55
N VAL A 406 -3.95 14.92 -22.33
CA VAL A 406 -4.55 13.79 -23.05
C VAL A 406 -4.77 12.64 -22.08
N THR A 407 -6.03 12.29 -21.81
CA THR A 407 -6.43 11.17 -20.95
C THR A 407 -7.74 10.52 -21.46
N ASP A 408 -7.98 9.26 -21.09
CA ASP A 408 -9.28 8.58 -21.28
C ASP A 408 -10.29 8.92 -20.18
N GLY A 409 -9.78 9.40 -19.03
CA GLY A 409 -10.59 9.86 -17.93
C GLY A 409 -11.01 11.33 -18.07
N LYS A 410 -11.30 11.95 -16.94
CA LYS A 410 -11.48 13.40 -16.85
C LYS A 410 -10.22 13.99 -16.24
N ALA A 411 -9.62 14.98 -16.92
CA ALA A 411 -8.59 15.82 -16.35
C ALA A 411 -9.25 16.96 -15.56
N GLU A 412 -9.00 17.04 -14.27
CA GLU A 412 -9.61 18.02 -13.37
C GLU A 412 -8.56 18.63 -12.45
N GLU A 413 -8.60 19.93 -12.21
CA GLU A 413 -7.73 20.55 -11.21
C GLU A 413 -8.16 20.16 -9.79
N TYR A 414 -7.19 19.91 -8.91
CA TYR A 414 -7.49 19.67 -7.50
C TYR A 414 -7.89 20.96 -6.79
N ASP A 415 -9.08 20.97 -6.17
CA ASP A 415 -9.46 22.03 -5.21
C ASP A 415 -8.50 22.07 -4.01
N VAL A 416 -8.07 20.88 -3.58
CA VAL A 416 -7.09 20.64 -2.51
C VAL A 416 -6.08 19.63 -3.01
N LEU A 417 -4.82 20.03 -3.09
CA LEU A 417 -3.73 19.19 -3.60
C LEU A 417 -3.64 17.86 -2.81
N PRO A 418 -3.11 16.79 -3.43
CA PRO A 418 -2.88 15.54 -2.73
C PRO A 418 -1.89 15.65 -1.55
N GLN A 419 -2.07 14.78 -0.57
CA GLN A 419 -1.14 14.45 0.50
C GLN A 419 -0.53 15.68 1.23
N GLN A 420 0.80 15.70 1.44
CA GLN A 420 1.50 16.78 2.13
C GLN A 420 1.35 18.12 1.41
N ALA A 421 1.24 18.14 0.07
CA ALA A 421 1.04 19.38 -0.69
C ALA A 421 -0.31 20.02 -0.34
N GLY A 422 -1.39 19.24 -0.22
CA GLY A 422 -2.70 19.73 0.23
C GLY A 422 -2.69 20.22 1.66
N LEU A 423 -2.00 19.51 2.56
CA LEU A 423 -1.86 19.96 3.95
C LEU A 423 -1.17 21.33 4.01
N ILE A 424 -0.09 21.52 3.23
CA ILE A 424 0.63 22.80 3.15
C ILE A 424 -0.29 23.89 2.58
N GLN A 425 -0.96 23.64 1.45
CA GLN A 425 -1.91 24.57 0.82
C GLN A 425 -2.98 25.04 1.83
N LEU A 426 -3.58 24.10 2.57
CA LEU A 426 -4.63 24.42 3.52
C LEU A 426 -4.11 25.17 4.75
N MET A 427 -2.88 24.88 5.20
CA MET A 427 -2.23 25.66 6.26
C MET A 427 -1.92 27.10 5.81
N GLU A 428 -1.44 27.28 4.59
CA GLU A 428 -1.13 28.60 4.02
C GLU A 428 -2.38 29.45 3.85
N SER A 429 -3.52 28.82 3.49
CA SER A 429 -4.83 29.50 3.48
C SER A 429 -5.40 29.81 4.88
N GLY A 430 -4.77 29.28 5.94
CA GLY A 430 -5.25 29.37 7.31
C GLY A 430 -6.53 28.58 7.58
N ALA A 431 -6.82 27.56 6.76
CA ALA A 431 -7.90 26.61 7.00
C ALA A 431 -7.48 25.47 7.93
N LEU A 432 -6.18 25.17 7.98
CA LEU A 432 -5.56 24.28 8.96
C LEU A 432 -4.60 25.02 9.90
N SER A 433 -4.57 24.59 11.15
CA SER A 433 -3.48 24.85 12.08
C SER A 433 -2.94 23.55 12.68
N VAL A 434 -1.80 23.60 13.37
CA VAL A 434 -1.20 22.42 14.01
C VAL A 434 -1.19 22.62 15.52
N LEU A 435 -1.77 21.65 16.23
CA LEU A 435 -1.80 21.61 17.69
C LEU A 435 -0.44 21.19 18.25
N SER A 436 -0.24 21.38 19.56
CA SER A 436 1.01 21.05 20.25
C SER A 436 1.41 19.57 20.16
N ASP A 437 0.45 18.66 19.95
CA ASP A 437 0.69 17.23 19.77
C ASP A 437 0.92 16.81 18.30
N GLY A 438 1.00 17.78 17.37
CA GLY A 438 1.16 17.56 15.94
C GLY A 438 -0.13 17.21 15.20
N THR A 439 -1.29 17.22 15.87
CA THR A 439 -2.59 17.03 15.22
C THR A 439 -2.97 18.26 14.40
N PHE A 440 -3.47 18.06 13.18
CA PHE A 440 -4.01 19.12 12.34
C PHE A 440 -5.42 19.51 12.80
N SER A 441 -5.62 20.78 13.11
CA SER A 441 -6.93 21.34 13.43
C SER A 441 -7.54 21.92 12.15
N ILE A 442 -8.75 21.48 11.80
CA ILE A 442 -9.54 22.03 10.69
C ILE A 442 -10.36 23.19 11.26
N ASP A 443 -9.86 24.40 11.06
CA ASP A 443 -10.39 25.61 11.70
C ASP A 443 -11.40 26.35 10.81
N LYS A 444 -11.40 26.08 9.51
CA LYS A 444 -12.34 26.64 8.53
C LYS A 444 -12.87 25.54 7.60
N PRO A 445 -14.03 25.73 6.95
CA PRO A 445 -14.52 24.81 5.93
C PRO A 445 -13.48 24.61 4.83
N ILE A 446 -13.20 23.34 4.50
CA ILE A 446 -12.38 22.94 3.35
C ILE A 446 -13.24 22.07 2.43
N ALA A 447 -13.01 22.16 1.13
CA ALA A 447 -13.82 21.44 0.14
C ALA A 447 -13.74 19.92 0.33
N ARG A 448 -12.52 19.40 0.57
CA ARG A 448 -12.23 17.97 0.69
C ARG A 448 -10.97 17.71 1.51
N PHE A 449 -10.82 16.48 1.98
CA PHE A 449 -9.53 16.02 2.49
C PHE A 449 -8.50 15.96 1.35
N PRO A 450 -7.21 16.26 1.61
CA PRO A 450 -6.14 15.95 0.66
C PRO A 450 -6.21 14.48 0.27
N ALA A 451 -6.25 14.21 -1.03
CA ALA A 451 -6.27 12.84 -1.54
C ALA A 451 -4.97 12.11 -1.15
N GLY A 452 -5.03 10.78 -0.97
CA GLY A 452 -3.81 10.00 -0.82
C GLY A 452 -3.20 9.92 0.59
N LEU A 453 -3.90 10.34 1.64
CA LEU A 453 -3.40 10.30 3.02
C LEU A 453 -3.39 8.87 3.62
N ASN A 454 -2.71 7.94 2.93
CA ASN A 454 -2.59 6.53 3.25
C ASN A 454 -1.18 6.20 3.76
N GLY A 455 -1.01 5.03 4.37
CA GLY A 455 0.31 4.52 4.78
C GLY A 455 1.13 5.51 5.63
N GLY A 456 2.28 5.95 5.10
CA GLY A 456 3.19 6.93 5.70
C GLY A 456 2.73 8.39 5.56
N HIS A 457 1.71 8.68 4.74
CA HIS A 457 1.15 10.01 4.54
C HIS A 457 -0.04 10.31 5.47
N SER A 458 -0.50 9.31 6.24
CA SER A 458 -1.64 9.48 7.13
C SER A 458 -1.35 10.46 8.27
N VAL A 459 -2.32 11.28 8.62
CA VAL A 459 -2.22 12.25 9.72
C VAL A 459 -3.37 12.11 10.71
N ARG A 460 -3.40 12.99 11.70
CA ARG A 460 -4.52 13.14 12.63
C ARG A 460 -5.15 14.51 12.41
N PHE A 461 -6.47 14.52 12.29
CA PHE A 461 -7.29 15.71 12.22
C PHE A 461 -8.14 15.87 13.47
N VAL A 462 -8.41 17.12 13.83
CA VAL A 462 -9.52 17.53 14.69
C VAL A 462 -10.39 18.48 13.88
N LEU A 463 -11.66 18.14 13.70
CA LEU A 463 -12.66 19.01 13.08
C LEU A 463 -13.25 19.92 14.16
N ARG A 464 -13.01 21.23 14.06
CA ARG A 464 -13.48 22.20 15.04
C ARG A 464 -15.00 22.32 15.05
N ARG A 465 -15.54 22.73 16.20
CA ARG A 465 -16.99 22.95 16.37
C ARG A 465 -17.53 23.90 15.29
N GLY A 466 -18.61 23.51 14.64
CA GLY A 466 -19.28 24.30 13.59
C GLY A 466 -18.61 24.24 12.21
N VAL A 467 -17.49 23.53 12.05
CA VAL A 467 -16.89 23.30 10.73
C VAL A 467 -17.51 22.05 10.10
N PRO A 468 -18.05 22.11 8.87
CA PRO A 468 -18.63 20.95 8.22
C PRO A 468 -17.57 19.89 7.89
N MET A 469 -17.97 18.62 7.92
CA MET A 469 -17.09 17.52 7.51
C MET A 469 -16.67 17.71 6.03
N PRO A 470 -15.36 17.73 5.72
CA PRO A 470 -14.89 17.81 4.33
C PRO A 470 -15.39 16.63 3.49
N ALA A 471 -15.54 16.85 2.18
CA ALA A 471 -15.79 15.76 1.25
C ALA A 471 -14.54 14.86 1.07
N GLY A 472 -14.73 13.76 0.35
CA GLY A 472 -13.66 12.83 0.01
C GLY A 472 -13.26 11.89 1.15
N ASN A 473 -12.20 11.11 0.93
CA ASN A 473 -11.75 10.08 1.86
C ASN A 473 -10.47 10.54 2.61
N PRO A 474 -10.46 10.56 3.96
CA PRO A 474 -9.25 10.90 4.73
C PRO A 474 -8.18 9.79 4.68
N GLY A 475 -8.42 8.70 3.96
CA GLY A 475 -7.50 7.58 3.78
C GLY A 475 -7.28 6.80 5.06
N HIS A 476 -6.02 6.69 5.47
CA HIS A 476 -5.63 6.11 6.76
C HIS A 476 -5.57 7.13 7.90
N SER A 477 -5.97 8.38 7.64
CA SER A 477 -5.99 9.43 8.66
C SER A 477 -7.14 9.25 9.64
N ARG A 478 -6.93 9.76 10.86
CA ARG A 478 -7.95 9.79 11.91
C ARG A 478 -8.57 11.17 11.99
N VAL A 479 -9.90 11.28 12.06
CA VAL A 479 -10.61 12.56 12.21
C VAL A 479 -11.39 12.55 13.52
N LEU A 480 -10.99 13.38 14.49
CA LEU A 480 -11.75 13.60 15.73
C LEU A 480 -12.72 14.76 15.54
N ILE A 481 -14.00 14.58 15.84
CA ILE A 481 -15.01 15.63 15.76
C ILE A 481 -15.11 16.31 17.13
N GLU A 482 -14.69 17.57 17.26
CA GLU A 482 -14.64 18.27 18.54
C GLU A 482 -16.01 18.40 19.21
N GLU A 483 -17.06 18.59 18.41
CA GLU A 483 -18.42 18.79 18.91
C GLU A 483 -18.99 17.56 19.64
N THR A 484 -18.69 16.36 19.15
CA THR A 484 -19.29 15.11 19.64
C THR A 484 -18.29 14.21 20.34
N GLY A 485 -16.99 14.46 20.19
CA GLY A 485 -15.91 13.54 20.56
C GLY A 485 -15.84 12.28 19.68
N ALA A 486 -16.69 12.17 18.65
CA ALA A 486 -16.71 11.02 17.76
C ALA A 486 -15.45 10.98 16.88
N CYS A 487 -15.08 9.77 16.47
CA CYS A 487 -13.93 9.53 15.61
C CYS A 487 -14.42 8.98 14.27
N ALA A 488 -13.98 9.60 13.16
CA ALA A 488 -14.23 9.16 11.79
C ALA A 488 -12.91 8.81 11.07
N GLY A 489 -12.95 7.82 10.18
CA GLY A 489 -11.79 7.32 9.43
C GLY A 489 -11.40 5.88 9.79
N SER A 490 -10.50 5.29 9.01
CA SER A 490 -10.17 3.85 9.09
C SER A 490 -9.30 3.45 10.31
N ARG A 491 -8.74 4.43 11.01
CA ARG A 491 -7.91 4.23 12.22
C ARG A 491 -8.57 4.75 13.51
N CYS A 492 -9.88 4.97 13.44
CA CYS A 492 -10.78 4.97 14.58
C CYS A 492 -11.22 3.51 14.82
#